data_AF-A0A352KRN5-F1
#
_entry.id   AF-A0A352KRN5-F1
#
_cell.length_a   1.000
_cell.length_b   1.000
_cell.length_c   1.000
_cell.angle_alpha   90.00
_cell.angle_beta   90.00
_cell.angle_gamma   90.00
#
_symmetry.space_group_name_H-M   'P 1'
#
loop_
_entity.id
_entity.type
_entity.pdbx_description
1 polymer ?
#
loop_
_entity_poly.entity_id
_entity_poly.type
_entity_poly.pdbx_seq_one_letter_code
_entity_poly.pdbx_strand_id
1 'polypeptide(L)'
;MQIQLVRSILDIPAEAWDKLLQSDHIFLRHSFLQGLEQTGCVHAEIGWQPLHLTVTDTQGALIAAMPMYLKFNSFGEFVFDWSWAEAYQQQGLNYYPKLVSAVPFTPAQGPRILFHPETDENQLVATISQFLQEWCSRQKV
;
A
#
# COMPACT_ATOMS: atom_id res chain seq x y z
N MET A 1 20.03 -3.56 0.90
CA MET A 1 18.56 -3.44 0.85
C MET A 1 18.21 -1.97 1.00
N GLN A 2 17.23 -1.50 0.23
CA GLN A 2 16.70 -0.14 0.30
C GLN A 2 15.17 -0.18 0.31
N ILE A 3 14.54 0.59 1.20
CA ILE A 3 13.07 0.74 1.27
C ILE A 3 12.70 2.14 0.76
N GLN A 4 11.70 2.22 -0.10
CA GLN A 4 11.19 3.49 -0.64
C GLN A 4 9.67 3.53 -0.63
N LEU A 5 9.13 4.75 -0.55
CA LEU A 5 7.73 5.04 -0.78
C LEU A 5 7.59 5.76 -2.12
N VAL A 6 6.81 5.18 -3.03
CA VAL A 6 6.65 5.60 -4.41
C VAL A 6 5.24 6.14 -4.59
N ARG A 7 5.09 7.30 -5.23
CA ARG A 7 3.82 8.04 -5.28
C ARG A 7 2.89 7.59 -6.40
N SER A 8 3.36 6.70 -7.28
CA SER A 8 2.58 6.14 -8.36
C SER A 8 3.12 4.76 -8.74
N ILE A 9 2.23 3.84 -9.08
CA ILE A 9 2.60 2.54 -9.66
C ILE A 9 3.33 2.69 -11.01
N LEU A 10 3.11 3.80 -11.72
CA LEU A 10 3.76 4.11 -12.99
C LEU A 10 5.27 4.32 -12.86
N ASP A 11 5.74 4.68 -11.66
CA ASP A 11 7.16 4.85 -11.36
C ASP A 11 7.87 3.52 -11.05
N ILE A 12 7.13 2.40 -11.05
CA ILE A 12 7.66 1.06 -10.78
C ILE A 12 7.57 0.23 -12.06
N PRO A 13 8.67 -0.41 -12.52
CA PRO A 13 8.63 -1.26 -13.71
C PRO A 13 7.62 -2.42 -13.55
N ALA A 14 6.68 -2.52 -14.49
CA ALA A 14 5.60 -3.51 -14.44
C ALA A 14 6.12 -4.95 -14.31
N GLU A 15 7.14 -5.31 -15.10
CA GLU A 15 7.74 -6.65 -15.04
C GLU A 15 8.35 -6.94 -13.66
N ALA A 16 8.98 -5.95 -13.03
CA ALA A 16 9.57 -6.13 -11.70
C ALA A 16 8.48 -6.33 -10.63
N TRP A 17 7.41 -5.54 -10.69
CA TRP A 17 6.26 -5.68 -9.79
C TRP A 17 5.57 -7.04 -9.97
N ASP A 18 5.26 -7.41 -11.21
CA ASP A 18 4.51 -8.63 -11.52
C ASP A 18 5.30 -9.91 -11.23
N LYS A 19 6.64 -9.86 -11.20
CA LYS A 19 7.51 -10.96 -10.75
C LYS A 19 7.33 -11.30 -9.26
N LEU A 20 6.84 -10.38 -8.45
CA LEU A 20 6.55 -10.64 -7.03
C LEU A 20 5.24 -11.42 -6.83
N LEU A 21 4.41 -11.54 -7.87
CA LEU A 21 3.13 -12.24 -7.80
C LEU A 21 3.32 -13.71 -8.15
N GLN A 22 3.26 -14.56 -7.13
CA GLN A 22 3.39 -16.01 -7.29
C GLN A 22 2.08 -16.69 -7.77
N SER A 23 0.95 -15.98 -7.82
CA SER A 23 -0.38 -16.52 -8.09
C SER A 23 -1.25 -15.57 -8.92
N ASP A 24 -2.48 -16.00 -9.25
CA ASP A 24 -3.48 -15.26 -10.05
C ASP A 24 -4.18 -14.12 -9.29
N HIS A 25 -3.45 -13.34 -8.50
CA HIS A 25 -3.99 -12.13 -7.88
C HIS A 25 -4.10 -11.00 -8.91
N ILE A 26 -5.09 -11.08 -9.81
CA ILE A 26 -5.30 -10.14 -10.90
C ILE A 26 -5.42 -8.68 -10.44
N PHE A 27 -5.96 -8.46 -9.24
CA PHE A 27 -6.15 -7.12 -8.69
C PHE A 27 -4.88 -6.54 -8.02
N LEU A 28 -3.82 -7.34 -7.94
CA LEU A 28 -2.50 -6.89 -7.51
C LEU A 28 -1.54 -6.75 -8.69
N ARG A 29 -1.96 -7.13 -9.92
CA ARG A 29 -1.16 -6.91 -11.13
C ARG A 29 -0.91 -5.43 -11.33
N HIS A 30 0.28 -5.11 -11.81
CA HIS A 30 0.69 -3.74 -12.10
C HIS A 30 -0.35 -3.03 -13.00
N SER A 31 -0.78 -3.71 -14.07
CA SER A 31 -1.74 -3.16 -15.04
C SER A 31 -3.10 -2.81 -14.44
N PHE A 32 -3.57 -3.56 -13.44
CA PHE A 32 -4.83 -3.24 -12.76
C PHE A 32 -4.68 -1.98 -11.89
N LEU A 33 -3.62 -1.92 -11.08
CA LEU A 33 -3.33 -0.77 -10.22
C LEU A 33 -3.07 0.50 -11.05
N GLN A 34 -2.31 0.35 -12.14
CA GLN A 34 -2.09 1.40 -13.12
C GLN A 34 -3.41 1.90 -13.70
N GLY A 35 -4.31 0.99 -14.06
CA GLY A 35 -5.64 1.33 -14.54
C GLY A 35 -6.38 2.24 -13.56
N LEU A 36 -6.37 1.90 -12.25
CA LEU A 36 -7.03 2.71 -11.22
C LEU A 36 -6.43 4.11 -11.09
N GLU A 37 -5.11 4.24 -11.15
CA GLU A 37 -4.43 5.53 -11.07
C GLU A 37 -4.69 6.39 -12.31
N GLN A 38 -4.56 5.82 -13.50
CA GLN A 38 -4.69 6.55 -14.76
C GLN A 38 -6.12 7.00 -15.06
N THR A 39 -7.12 6.25 -14.61
CA THR A 39 -8.54 6.62 -14.80
C THR A 39 -9.06 7.55 -13.71
N GLY A 40 -8.25 7.88 -12.70
CA GLY A 40 -8.68 8.69 -11.56
C GLY A 40 -9.60 7.94 -10.58
N CYS A 41 -9.66 6.60 -10.64
CA CYS A 41 -10.35 5.83 -9.60
C CYS A 41 -9.64 5.94 -8.25
N VAL A 42 -8.34 6.18 -8.24
CA VAL A 42 -7.57 6.53 -7.03
C VAL A 42 -6.79 7.82 -7.25
N HIS A 43 -7.09 8.84 -6.44
CA HIS A 43 -6.27 10.05 -6.31
C HIS A 43 -6.55 10.73 -4.97
N ALA A 44 -5.71 11.71 -4.62
CA ALA A 44 -5.77 12.37 -3.32
C ALA A 44 -7.11 13.06 -3.04
N GLU A 45 -7.76 13.68 -4.04
CA GLU A 45 -8.98 14.47 -3.81
C GLU A 45 -10.21 13.61 -3.50
N ILE A 46 -10.27 12.37 -3.99
CA ILE A 46 -11.29 11.38 -3.58
C ILE A 46 -10.87 10.58 -2.33
N GLY A 47 -9.72 10.95 -1.75
CA GLY A 47 -9.19 10.39 -0.51
C GLY A 47 -8.47 9.06 -0.65
N TRP A 48 -7.96 8.74 -1.84
CA TRP A 48 -7.11 7.56 -2.13
C TRP A 48 -5.79 8.04 -2.76
N GLN A 49 -4.85 8.52 -1.96
CA GLN A 49 -3.55 8.95 -2.47
C GLN A 49 -2.59 7.75 -2.56
N PRO A 50 -2.11 7.35 -3.76
CA PRO A 50 -1.14 6.26 -3.87
C PRO A 50 0.17 6.59 -3.15
N LEU A 51 0.72 5.59 -2.47
CA LEU A 51 1.99 5.68 -1.76
C LEU A 51 2.61 4.28 -1.57
N HIS A 52 2.85 3.56 -2.66
CA HIS A 52 3.33 2.18 -2.63
C HIS A 52 4.68 2.04 -1.95
N LEU A 53 4.89 0.94 -1.23
CA LEU A 53 6.20 0.61 -0.68
C LEU A 53 6.92 -0.33 -1.63
N THR A 54 8.21 -0.06 -1.87
CA THR A 54 9.11 -0.96 -2.58
C THR A 54 10.31 -1.27 -1.71
N VAL A 55 10.82 -2.50 -1.84
CA VAL A 55 12.07 -2.94 -1.22
C VAL A 55 12.95 -3.52 -2.32
N THR A 56 14.16 -2.99 -2.45
CA THR A 56 15.17 -3.50 -3.37
C THR A 56 16.35 -4.12 -2.62
N ASP A 57 17.01 -5.10 -3.24
CA ASP A 57 18.25 -5.69 -2.71
C ASP A 57 19.47 -4.77 -2.95
N THR A 58 20.69 -5.28 -2.74
CA THR A 58 21.93 -4.50 -2.97
C THR A 58 22.29 -4.37 -4.46
N GLN A 59 21.71 -5.20 -5.33
CA GLN A 59 21.92 -5.18 -6.78
C GLN A 59 20.86 -4.31 -7.48
N GLY A 60 19.85 -3.84 -6.75
CA GLY A 60 18.75 -3.01 -7.25
C GLY A 60 17.53 -3.81 -7.72
N ALA A 61 17.50 -5.13 -7.52
CA ALA A 61 16.34 -5.94 -7.85
C ALA A 61 15.21 -5.71 -6.84
N LEU A 62 13.98 -5.59 -7.33
CA LEU A 62 12.79 -5.48 -6.48
C LEU A 62 12.51 -6.83 -5.82
N ILE A 63 12.55 -6.88 -4.49
CA ILE A 63 12.39 -8.11 -3.70
C ILE A 63 11.12 -8.11 -2.85
N ALA A 64 10.53 -6.95 -2.58
CA ALA A 64 9.20 -6.87 -1.99
C ALA A 64 8.47 -5.58 -2.39
N ALA A 65 7.14 -5.60 -2.35
CA ALA A 65 6.32 -4.42 -2.57
C ALA A 65 4.99 -4.46 -1.83
N MET A 66 4.39 -3.30 -1.57
CA MET A 66 3.05 -3.20 -0.98
C MET A 66 2.21 -2.16 -1.75
N PRO A 67 1.00 -2.51 -2.21
CA PRO A 67 0.06 -1.55 -2.77
C PRO A 67 -0.57 -0.72 -1.65
N MET A 68 0.07 0.40 -1.32
CA MET A 68 -0.36 1.26 -0.23
C MET A 68 -0.94 2.59 -0.68
N TYR A 69 -1.78 3.16 0.18
CA TYR A 69 -2.48 4.41 -0.03
C TYR A 69 -2.60 5.19 1.28
N LEU A 70 -2.46 6.51 1.21
CA LEU A 70 -2.95 7.40 2.25
C LEU A 70 -4.44 7.64 2.04
N LYS A 71 -5.23 7.27 3.05
CA LYS A 71 -6.68 7.44 3.08
C LYS A 71 -7.05 8.67 3.89
N PHE A 72 -7.84 9.54 3.29
CA PHE A 72 -8.36 10.77 3.92
C PHE A 72 -9.85 10.67 4.30
N ASN A 73 -10.47 9.52 4.02
CA ASN A 73 -11.86 9.20 4.34
C ASN A 73 -12.04 7.67 4.38
N SER A 74 -13.19 7.20 4.86
CA SER A 74 -13.61 5.79 4.84
C SER A 74 -14.33 5.38 3.55
N PHE A 75 -14.41 6.23 2.51
CA PHE A 75 -15.08 5.85 1.26
C PHE A 75 -14.32 4.74 0.54
N GLY A 76 -15.04 3.70 0.11
CA GLY A 76 -14.45 2.51 -0.52
C GLY A 76 -13.83 1.52 0.46
N GLU A 77 -13.93 1.75 1.77
CA GLU A 77 -13.57 0.79 2.83
C GLU A 77 -14.80 0.01 3.32
N PHE A 78 -14.60 -0.97 4.20
CA PHE A 78 -15.68 -1.68 4.86
C PHE A 78 -16.59 -0.72 5.68
N VAL A 79 -17.89 -1.01 5.71
CA VAL A 79 -18.92 -0.15 6.34
C VAL A 79 -18.60 0.23 7.79
N PHE A 80 -17.88 -0.62 8.53
CA PHE A 80 -17.54 -0.39 9.95
C PHE A 80 -16.44 0.65 10.19
N ASP A 81 -15.71 1.06 9.16
CA ASP A 81 -14.60 2.01 9.30
C ASP A 81 -15.08 3.39 9.78
N TRP A 82 -16.29 3.79 9.38
CA TRP A 82 -16.93 5.05 9.78
C TRP A 82 -17.14 5.15 11.29
N SER A 83 -17.54 4.05 11.94
CA SER A 83 -17.75 4.03 13.39
C SER A 83 -16.45 4.25 14.17
N TRP A 84 -15.31 3.79 13.63
CA TRP A 84 -14.00 4.06 14.23
C TRP A 84 -13.57 5.51 14.05
N ALA A 85 -13.78 6.06 12.84
CA ALA A 85 -13.52 7.47 12.59
C ALA A 85 -14.32 8.39 13.52
N GLU A 86 -15.62 8.08 13.72
CA GLU A 86 -16.48 8.80 14.64
C GLU A 86 -16.00 8.70 16.09
N ALA A 87 -15.63 7.50 16.55
CA ALA A 87 -15.11 7.29 17.90
C ALA A 87 -13.83 8.09 18.17
N TYR A 88 -12.90 8.15 17.20
CA TYR A 88 -11.69 8.97 17.30
C TYR A 88 -12.02 10.46 17.37
N GLN A 89 -12.94 10.92 16.51
CA GLN A 89 -13.39 12.31 16.51
C GLN A 89 -14.02 12.70 17.84
N GLN A 90 -14.85 11.83 18.43
CA GLN A 90 -15.46 12.05 19.75
C GLN A 90 -14.42 12.19 20.88
N GLN A 91 -13.23 11.60 20.72
CA GLN A 91 -12.11 11.73 21.65
C GLN A 91 -11.11 12.84 21.25
N GLY A 92 -11.40 13.63 20.21
CA GLY A 92 -10.51 14.67 19.70
C GLY A 92 -9.21 14.13 19.08
N LEU A 93 -9.19 12.86 18.68
CA LEU A 93 -8.06 12.21 18.03
C LEU A 93 -8.20 12.26 16.50
N ASN A 94 -7.06 12.29 15.81
CA ASN A 94 -7.03 12.20 14.36
C ASN A 94 -7.15 10.75 13.92
N TYR A 95 -8.16 10.43 13.11
CA TYR A 95 -8.28 9.13 12.44
C TYR A 95 -7.72 9.14 11.00
N TYR A 96 -7.64 10.34 10.41
CA TYR A 96 -7.10 10.58 9.07
C TYR A 96 -5.98 11.62 9.10
N PRO A 97 -5.09 11.62 8.09
CA PRO A 97 -4.92 10.52 7.13
C PRO A 97 -4.47 9.23 7.83
N LYS A 98 -4.79 8.08 7.24
CA LYS A 98 -4.26 6.78 7.66
C LYS A 98 -3.55 6.09 6.49
N LEU A 99 -2.47 5.37 6.78
CA LEU A 99 -1.78 4.57 5.78
C LEU A 99 -2.36 3.15 5.76
N VAL A 100 -2.81 2.70 4.58
CA VAL A 100 -3.36 1.35 4.40
C VAL A 100 -2.65 0.63 3.25
N SER A 101 -2.47 -0.68 3.37
CA SER A 101 -2.18 -1.56 2.23
C SER A 101 -3.49 -2.22 1.80
N ALA A 102 -3.90 -2.01 0.56
CA ALA A 102 -5.22 -2.43 0.08
C ALA A 102 -5.27 -2.64 -1.43
N VAL A 103 -6.32 -3.31 -1.88
CA VAL A 103 -6.77 -3.29 -3.27
C VAL A 103 -8.00 -2.38 -3.33
N PRO A 104 -7.94 -1.22 -3.99
CA PRO A 104 -9.04 -0.27 -3.98
C PRO A 104 -10.33 -0.86 -4.57
N PHE A 105 -11.47 -0.56 -3.93
CA PHE A 105 -12.83 -0.88 -4.38
C PHE A 105 -13.13 -2.36 -4.68
N THR A 106 -12.23 -3.27 -4.30
CA THR A 106 -12.34 -4.68 -4.64
C THR A 106 -12.30 -5.51 -3.36
N PRO A 107 -13.39 -6.20 -2.99
CA PRO A 107 -13.42 -7.07 -1.81
C PRO A 107 -12.71 -8.42 -2.09
N ALA A 108 -11.50 -8.35 -2.64
CA ALA A 108 -10.69 -9.51 -2.97
C ALA A 108 -9.70 -9.83 -1.83
N GLN A 109 -9.64 -11.11 -1.50
CA GLN A 109 -8.56 -11.66 -0.68
C GLN A 109 -7.26 -11.69 -1.49
N GLY A 110 -6.13 -11.63 -0.78
CA GLY A 110 -4.82 -11.70 -1.38
C GLY A 110 -3.76 -11.12 -0.44
N PRO A 111 -2.48 -11.28 -0.79
CA PRO A 111 -1.39 -10.72 -0.01
C PRO A 111 -1.49 -9.19 0.07
N ARG A 112 -0.98 -8.63 1.17
CA ARG A 112 -0.80 -7.18 1.36
C ARG A 112 0.66 -6.76 1.37
N ILE A 113 1.55 -7.75 1.33
CA ILE A 113 2.97 -7.62 1.09
C ILE A 113 3.31 -8.67 0.04
N LEU A 114 3.91 -8.24 -1.05
CA LEU A 114 4.38 -9.09 -2.14
C LEU A 114 5.85 -9.36 -1.91
N PHE A 115 6.28 -10.62 -2.06
CA PHE A 115 7.66 -11.04 -1.87
C PHE A 115 8.16 -11.79 -3.09
N HIS A 116 9.41 -11.52 -3.47
CA HIS A 116 10.10 -12.35 -4.44
C HIS A 116 10.29 -13.76 -3.85
N PRO A 117 10.11 -14.86 -4.63
CA PRO A 117 10.10 -16.23 -4.11
C PRO A 117 11.32 -16.65 -3.28
N GLU A 118 12.47 -16.05 -3.54
CA GLU A 118 13.74 -16.39 -2.88
C GLU A 118 14.01 -15.57 -1.61
N THR A 119 13.01 -14.84 -1.14
CA THR A 119 13.16 -13.84 -0.08
C THR A 119 12.74 -14.39 1.29
N ASP A 120 13.50 -14.09 2.34
CA ASP A 120 13.09 -14.37 3.72
C ASP A 120 12.00 -13.36 4.16
N GLU A 121 10.75 -13.81 4.07
CA GLU A 121 9.58 -12.99 4.40
C GLU A 121 9.62 -12.47 5.84
N ASN A 122 10.03 -13.30 6.82
CA ASN A 122 9.98 -12.93 8.24
C ASN A 122 10.92 -11.75 8.53
N GLN A 123 12.14 -11.81 7.99
CA GLN A 123 13.12 -10.73 8.17
C GLN A 123 12.63 -9.42 7.54
N LEU A 124 12.01 -9.49 6.36
CA LEU A 124 11.51 -8.30 5.67
C LEU A 124 10.27 -7.73 6.32
N VAL A 125 9.32 -8.55 6.79
CA VAL A 125 8.14 -8.07 7.51
C VAL A 125 8.57 -7.23 8.72
N ALA A 126 9.54 -7.70 9.50
CA ALA A 126 10.05 -6.95 10.64
C ALA A 126 10.67 -5.61 10.22
N THR A 127 11.49 -5.61 9.17
CA THR A 127 12.17 -4.41 8.66
C THR A 127 11.17 -3.39 8.09
N ILE A 128 10.22 -3.85 7.28
CA ILE A 128 9.14 -3.03 6.70
C ILE A 128 8.28 -2.43 7.82
N SER A 129 7.90 -3.24 8.81
CA SER A 129 7.07 -2.78 9.94
C SER A 129 7.77 -1.67 10.72
N GLN A 130 9.06 -1.84 11.03
CA GLN A 130 9.84 -0.81 11.70
C GLN A 130 9.90 0.48 10.87
N PHE A 131 10.22 0.37 9.58
CA PHE A 131 10.28 1.52 8.67
C PHE A 131 8.94 2.28 8.63
N LEU A 132 7.82 1.57 8.51
CA LEU A 132 6.49 2.18 8.46
C LEU A 132 6.12 2.84 9.78
N GLN A 133 6.42 2.22 10.93
CA GLN A 133 6.19 2.84 12.24
C GLN A 133 6.96 4.15 12.39
N GLU A 134 8.25 4.17 12.02
CA GLU A 134 9.08 5.37 12.07
C GLU A 134 8.60 6.45 11.07
N TRP A 135 8.12 6.04 9.90
CA TRP A 135 7.59 6.97 8.91
C TRP A 135 6.26 7.58 9.37
N CYS A 136 5.28 6.76 9.77
CA CYS A 136 3.97 7.20 10.27
C CYS A 136 4.11 8.14 11.47
N SER A 137 4.97 7.79 12.44
CA SER A 137 5.24 8.66 13.61
C SER A 137 5.76 10.04 13.20
N ARG A 138 6.62 10.12 12.17
CA ARG A 138 7.15 11.39 11.66
C ARG A 138 6.11 12.20 10.88
N GLN A 139 5.25 11.53 10.13
CA GLN A 139 4.22 12.18 9.31
C GLN A 139 2.93 12.49 10.07
N LYS A 140 2.77 11.96 11.29
CA LYS A 140 1.53 12.03 12.08
C LYS A 140 0.33 11.39 11.36
N VAL A 141 0.58 10.23 10.76
CA VAL A 141 -0.35 9.35 10.03
C VAL A 141 -0.55 8.07 10.83
#